data_AF-A0A9E7UNE6-F1
#
_entry.id   AF-A0A9E7UNE6-F1
#
_cell.length_a   1.000
_cell.length_b   1.000
_cell.length_c   1.000
_cell.angle_alpha   90.00
_cell.angle_beta   90.00
_cell.angle_gamma   90.00
#
_symmetry.space_group_name_H-M   'P 1'
#
loop_
_entity.id
_entity.type
_entity.pdbx_description
1 polymer ?
#
loop_
_entity_poly.entity_id
_entity_poly.type
_entity_poly.pdbx_seq_one_letter_code
_entity_poly.pdbx_strand_id
1 'polypeptide(L)'
;MKTLLVYYSRTGNTRDVASKIAGEMECDVEEIRDTQKRSGIIGTLKSLYQALRETDTVLEPYSRDPADYDLVIIGTPVWAGKPSVPVSTYLKENRSKIKKAAFFCTYGGTGEEGTFRRMAEILESEPLQTMAITEKEMKEGTCDCKIEPFVRELTS
;
A
#
# COMPACT_ATOMS: atom_id res chain seq x y z
N MET A 1 17.69 10.57 4.13
CA MET A 1 17.00 9.30 4.43
C MET A 1 16.64 8.66 3.10
N LYS A 2 17.05 7.42 2.84
CA LYS A 2 16.73 6.75 1.58
C LYS A 2 15.36 6.08 1.70
N THR A 3 14.40 6.48 0.87
CA THR A 3 13.00 6.05 0.96
C THR A 3 12.60 5.21 -0.23
N LEU A 4 11.88 4.12 0.03
CA LEU A 4 11.23 3.29 -0.99
C LEU A 4 9.71 3.44 -0.86
N LEU A 5 9.03 3.80 -1.94
CA LEU A 5 7.58 3.79 -2.06
C LEU A 5 7.15 2.54 -2.82
N VAL A 6 6.54 1.60 -2.11
CA VAL A 6 6.00 0.37 -2.68
C VAL A 6 4.48 0.41 -2.67
N TYR A 7 3.84 0.03 -3.75
CA TYR A 7 2.38 -0.07 -3.78
C TYR A 7 1.87 -1.17 -4.70
N TYR A 8 0.64 -1.62 -4.46
CA TYR A 8 -0.12 -2.40 -5.44
C TYR A 8 -1.30 -1.57 -5.94
N SER A 9 -1.62 -1.63 -7.24
CA SER A 9 -2.80 -0.95 -7.79
C SER A 9 -3.53 -1.84 -8.79
N ARG A 10 -4.81 -2.13 -8.54
CA ARG A 10 -5.65 -2.91 -9.46
C ARG A 10 -6.24 -2.07 -10.58
N THR A 11 -6.72 -0.86 -10.26
CA THR A 11 -7.52 -0.01 -11.18
C THR A 11 -6.93 1.37 -11.41
N GLY A 12 -5.72 1.66 -10.90
CA GLY A 12 -5.06 2.96 -11.07
C GLY A 12 -5.06 3.83 -9.81
N ASN A 13 -6.15 3.85 -9.03
CA ASN A 13 -6.30 4.71 -7.85
C ASN A 13 -5.07 4.78 -6.92
N THR A 14 -4.56 3.63 -6.46
CA THR A 14 -3.40 3.58 -5.55
C THR A 14 -2.11 4.04 -6.23
N ARG A 15 -2.00 3.83 -7.55
CA ARG A 15 -0.88 4.30 -8.37
C ARG A 15 -0.88 5.82 -8.48
N ASP A 16 -2.05 6.43 -8.64
CA ASP A 16 -2.18 7.88 -8.77
C ASP A 16 -1.75 8.58 -7.46
N VAL A 17 -2.19 8.04 -6.32
CA VAL A 17 -1.74 8.50 -5.00
C VAL A 17 -0.23 8.30 -4.82
N ALA A 18 0.30 7.12 -5.16
CA ALA A 18 1.73 6.85 -5.08
C ALA A 18 2.56 7.83 -5.95
N SER A 19 2.09 8.12 -7.16
CA SER A 19 2.75 9.05 -8.07
C SER A 19 2.78 10.48 -7.51
N LYS A 20 1.72 10.91 -6.83
CA LYS A 20 1.69 12.20 -6.12
C LYS A 20 2.68 12.23 -4.94
N ILE A 21 2.71 11.19 -4.10
CA ILE A 21 3.71 11.08 -3.01
C ILE A 21 5.14 11.15 -3.56
N ALA A 22 5.43 10.43 -4.64
CA ALA A 22 6.75 10.46 -5.28
C ALA A 22 7.10 11.80 -5.95
N GLY A 23 6.11 12.66 -6.22
CA GLY A 23 6.33 14.02 -6.68
C GLY A 23 6.68 15.01 -5.56
N GLU A 24 6.23 14.72 -4.34
CA GLU A 24 6.41 15.59 -3.16
C GLU A 24 7.67 15.24 -2.34
N MET A 25 8.27 14.07 -2.55
CA MET A 25 9.52 13.67 -1.89
C MET A 25 10.41 12.80 -2.77
N GLU A 26 11.72 12.86 -2.52
CA GLU A 26 12.68 11.98 -3.18
C GLU A 26 12.56 10.54 -2.64
N CYS A 27 12.07 9.63 -3.48
CA CYS A 27 12.00 8.21 -3.18
C CYS A 27 12.16 7.35 -4.43
N ASP A 28 12.65 6.12 -4.26
CA ASP A 28 12.52 5.09 -5.28
C ASP A 28 11.08 4.55 -5.26
N VAL A 29 10.55 4.17 -6.43
CA VAL A 29 9.19 3.64 -6.55
C VAL A 29 9.24 2.20 -7.06
N GLU A 30 8.45 1.31 -6.46
CA GLU A 30 8.26 -0.07 -6.89
C GLU A 30 6.77 -0.43 -6.92
N GLU A 31 6.28 -0.90 -8.07
CA GLU A 31 4.90 -1.37 -8.20
C GLU A 31 4.87 -2.88 -8.02
N ILE A 32 4.21 -3.36 -6.96
CA ILE A 32 3.94 -4.78 -6.76
C ILE A 32 3.04 -5.25 -7.91
N ARG A 33 3.46 -6.33 -8.57
CA ARG A 33 2.67 -7.01 -9.60
C ARG A 33 2.30 -8.41 -9.11
N ASP A 34 1.04 -8.78 -9.32
CA ASP A 34 0.54 -10.10 -8.95
C ASP A 34 0.46 -10.99 -10.19
N THR A 35 1.00 -12.21 -10.10
CA THR A 35 0.94 -13.19 -11.19
C THR A 35 -0.50 -13.64 -11.53
N GLN A 36 -1.46 -13.41 -10.63
CA GLN A 36 -2.86 -13.75 -10.86
C GLN A 36 -3.63 -12.67 -11.62
N LYS A 37 -4.39 -13.08 -12.66
CA LYS A 37 -5.41 -12.21 -13.29
C LYS A 37 -6.56 -11.96 -12.31
N ARG A 38 -6.64 -10.73 -11.78
CA ARG A 38 -7.69 -10.28 -10.85
C ARG A 38 -8.80 -9.46 -11.52
N SER A 39 -8.90 -9.49 -12.85
CA SER A 39 -9.92 -8.77 -13.61
C SER A 39 -11.29 -9.46 -13.58
N GLY A 40 -12.35 -8.67 -13.69
CA GLY A 40 -13.74 -9.15 -13.76
C GLY A 40 -14.37 -9.54 -12.42
N ILE A 41 -15.62 -9.98 -12.49
CA ILE A 41 -16.45 -10.37 -11.32
C ILE A 41 -15.84 -11.57 -10.59
N ILE A 42 -15.37 -12.57 -11.35
CA ILE A 42 -14.68 -13.75 -10.80
C ILE A 42 -13.39 -13.35 -10.10
N GLY A 43 -12.59 -12.46 -10.71
CA GLY A 43 -11.37 -11.93 -10.09
C GLY A 43 -11.66 -11.15 -8.81
N THR A 44 -12.79 -10.44 -8.75
CA THR A 44 -13.24 -9.72 -7.55
C THR A 44 -13.66 -10.67 -6.44
N LEU A 45 -14.49 -11.68 -6.73
CA LEU A 45 -14.89 -12.70 -5.75
C LEU A 45 -13.69 -13.50 -5.24
N LYS A 46 -12.76 -13.88 -6.13
CA LYS A 46 -11.53 -14.58 -5.75
C LYS A 46 -10.61 -13.71 -4.90
N SER A 47 -10.52 -12.42 -5.20
CA SER A 47 -9.71 -11.48 -4.40
C SER A 47 -10.32 -11.24 -3.02
N LEU A 48 -11.65 -11.14 -2.96
CA LEU A 48 -12.39 -11.05 -1.70
C LEU A 48 -12.20 -12.31 -0.86
N TYR A 49 -12.35 -13.49 -1.46
CA TYR A 49 -12.16 -14.76 -0.77
C TYR A 49 -10.73 -14.94 -0.24
N GLN A 50 -9.72 -14.61 -1.06
CA GLN A 50 -8.32 -14.68 -0.63
C GLN A 50 -7.99 -13.67 0.48
N ALA A 51 -8.52 -12.45 0.43
CA ALA A 51 -8.34 -11.46 1.49
C ALA A 51 -9.00 -11.92 2.81
N LEU A 52 -10.18 -12.53 2.72
CA LEU A 52 -10.86 -13.10 3.89
C LEU A 52 -10.10 -14.29 4.49
N ARG A 53 -9.55 -15.18 3.63
CA ARG A 53 -8.80 -16.38 4.03
C ARG A 53 -7.30 -16.13 4.29
N GLU A 54 -6.82 -14.92 4.03
CA GLU A 54 -5.42 -14.50 4.16
C GLU A 54 -4.44 -15.41 3.41
N THR A 55 -4.88 -15.96 2.28
CA THR A 55 -4.07 -16.83 1.44
C THR A 55 -3.11 -16.00 0.61
N ASP A 56 -1.82 -16.32 0.70
CA ASP A 56 -0.77 -15.62 -0.04
C ASP A 56 -0.88 -15.85 -1.56
N THR A 57 -0.34 -14.90 -2.33
CA THR A 57 -0.23 -14.99 -3.79
C THR A 57 1.23 -15.09 -4.21
N VAL A 58 1.49 -15.37 -5.48
CA VAL A 58 2.84 -15.28 -6.04
C VAL A 58 3.00 -13.90 -6.68
N LEU A 59 3.98 -13.14 -6.23
CA LEU A 59 4.33 -11.84 -6.81
C LEU A 59 5.26 -12.02 -8.00
N GLU A 60 5.15 -11.13 -9.00
CA GLU A 60 6.22 -11.02 -10.00
C GLU A 60 7.49 -10.47 -9.33
N PRO A 61 8.69 -10.77 -9.86
CA PRO A 61 9.93 -10.24 -9.32
C PRO A 61 9.92 -8.71 -9.27
N TYR A 62 10.26 -8.15 -8.11
CA TYR A 62 10.54 -6.73 -7.91
C TYR A 62 12.05 -6.50 -7.80
N SER A 63 12.49 -5.29 -8.11
CA SER A 63 13.90 -4.93 -8.32
C SER A 63 14.56 -4.29 -7.10
N ARG A 64 13.75 -3.70 -6.20
CA ARG A 64 14.23 -2.98 -5.02
C ARG A 64 14.19 -3.88 -3.78
N ASP A 65 15.31 -4.02 -3.08
CA ASP A 65 15.35 -4.70 -1.77
C ASP A 65 15.04 -3.71 -0.64
N PRO A 66 13.99 -3.91 0.16
CA PRO A 66 13.65 -3.04 1.30
C PRO A 66 14.77 -2.85 2.32
N ALA A 67 15.71 -3.80 2.43
CA ALA A 67 16.84 -3.70 3.36
C ALA A 67 17.78 -2.53 3.01
N ASP A 68 17.80 -2.09 1.75
CA ASP A 68 18.62 -0.98 1.25
C ASP A 68 18.06 0.40 1.59
N TYR A 69 16.90 0.46 2.26
CA TYR A 69 16.19 1.70 2.55
C TYR A 69 16.05 1.93 4.05
N ASP A 70 15.93 3.20 4.43
CA ASP A 70 15.71 3.62 5.82
C ASP A 70 14.21 3.63 6.16
N LEU A 71 13.39 3.98 5.16
CA LEU A 71 11.93 4.06 5.24
C LEU A 71 11.31 3.36 4.04
N VAL A 72 10.27 2.57 4.29
CA VAL A 72 9.41 2.01 3.25
C VAL A 72 7.99 2.53 3.42
N ILE A 73 7.48 3.26 2.43
CA ILE A 73 6.09 3.70 2.35
C ILE A 73 5.31 2.61 1.60
N ILE A 74 4.28 2.03 2.21
CA ILE A 74 3.51 0.93 1.64
C ILE A 74 2.07 1.35 1.33
N GLY A 75 1.70 1.24 0.05
CA GLY A 75 0.39 1.59 -0.49
C GLY A 75 -0.47 0.39 -0.85
N THR A 76 -1.74 0.40 -0.43
CA THR A 76 -2.68 -0.68 -0.78
C THR A 76 -4.10 -0.18 -1.11
N PRO A 77 -4.81 -0.82 -2.05
CA PRO A 77 -6.26 -0.73 -2.05
C PRO A 77 -6.82 -1.53 -0.87
N VAL A 78 -7.93 -1.05 -0.28
CA VAL A 78 -8.65 -1.77 0.78
C VAL A 78 -9.59 -2.80 0.16
N TRP A 79 -9.40 -4.07 0.52
CA TRP A 79 -10.27 -5.18 0.11
C TRP A 79 -10.89 -5.82 1.35
N ALA A 80 -12.22 -5.74 1.48
CA ALA A 80 -12.96 -6.26 2.64
C ALA A 80 -12.46 -5.73 4.00
N GLY A 81 -12.01 -4.47 4.06
CA GLY A 81 -11.45 -3.88 5.29
C GLY A 81 -10.07 -4.41 5.67
N LYS A 82 -9.34 -4.99 4.71
CA LYS A 82 -7.97 -5.49 4.85
C LYS A 82 -7.08 -4.93 3.72
N PRO A 83 -5.74 -4.95 3.90
CA PRO A 83 -4.83 -4.73 2.79
C PRO A 83 -5.09 -5.74 1.68
N SER A 84 -4.78 -5.34 0.46
CA SER A 84 -4.83 -6.24 -0.68
C SER A 84 -3.89 -7.43 -0.45
N VAL A 85 -4.26 -8.57 -1.03
CA VAL A 85 -3.46 -9.81 -0.91
C VAL A 85 -2.02 -9.60 -1.39
N PRO A 86 -1.74 -8.91 -2.53
CA PRO A 86 -0.37 -8.68 -2.97
C PRO A 86 0.47 -7.90 -1.95
N VAL A 87 -0.11 -6.88 -1.31
CA VAL A 87 0.58 -6.11 -0.26
C VAL A 87 0.78 -6.95 0.99
N SER A 88 -0.21 -7.75 1.38
CA SER A 88 -0.08 -8.67 2.52
C SER A 88 1.08 -9.67 2.31
N THR A 89 1.17 -10.25 1.12
CA THR A 89 2.26 -11.15 0.74
C THR A 89 3.61 -10.43 0.75
N TYR A 90 3.70 -9.25 0.14
CA TYR A 90 4.93 -8.45 0.13
C TYR A 90 5.43 -8.12 1.54
N LEU A 91 4.52 -7.74 2.44
CA LEU A 91 4.85 -7.45 3.85
C LEU A 91 5.37 -8.71 4.57
N LYS A 92 4.77 -9.88 4.35
CA LYS A 92 5.24 -11.14 4.92
C LYS A 92 6.62 -11.53 4.40
N GLU A 93 6.87 -11.37 3.09
CA GLU A 93 8.15 -11.69 2.45
C GLU A 93 9.30 -10.77 2.91
N ASN A 94 8.99 -9.50 3.20
CA ASN A 94 10.00 -8.48 3.48
C ASN A 94 9.99 -7.96 4.93
N ARG A 95 9.19 -8.57 5.82
CA ARG A 95 9.07 -8.18 7.24
C ARG A 95 10.41 -7.93 7.93
N SER A 96 11.37 -8.86 7.79
CA SER A 96 12.68 -8.76 8.44
C SER A 96 13.62 -7.72 7.80
N LYS A 97 13.27 -7.20 6.62
CA LYS A 97 14.06 -6.24 5.85
C LYS A 97 13.60 -4.80 6.05
N ILE A 98 12.32 -4.59 6.37
CA ILE A 98 11.72 -3.27 6.54
C ILE A 98 12.12 -2.71 7.91
N LYS A 99 12.92 -1.64 7.91
CA LYS A 99 13.42 -0.99 9.14
C LYS A 99 12.38 -0.06 9.77
N LYS A 100 11.75 0.78 8.94
CA LYS A 100 10.67 1.69 9.31
C LYS A 100 9.63 1.68 8.20
N ALA A 101 8.37 1.79 8.58
CA ALA A 101 7.26 1.78 7.64
C ALA A 101 6.36 3.00 7.80
N ALA A 102 5.77 3.46 6.71
CA ALA A 102 4.60 4.33 6.71
C ALA A 102 3.56 3.71 5.77
N PHE A 103 2.27 3.86 6.07
CA PHE A 103 1.21 3.21 5.30
C PHE A 103 0.29 4.22 4.65
N PHE A 104 -0.20 3.90 3.46
CA PHE A 104 -1.38 4.56 2.94
C PHE A 104 -2.32 3.57 2.28
N CYS A 105 -3.61 3.91 2.24
CA CYS A 105 -4.59 3.11 1.54
C CYS A 105 -5.56 3.93 0.71
N THR A 106 -6.02 3.34 -0.39
CA THR A 106 -7.14 3.86 -1.19
C THR A 106 -8.37 2.98 -1.03
N TYR A 107 -9.54 3.57 -0.84
CA TYR A 107 -10.73 2.80 -0.45
C TYR A 107 -12.05 3.43 -0.87
N GLY A 108 -13.10 2.61 -0.92
CA GLY A 108 -14.45 3.02 -1.33
C GLY A 108 -15.29 3.68 -0.24
N GLY A 109 -14.80 3.75 1.00
CA GLY A 109 -15.48 4.48 2.09
C GLY A 109 -15.28 3.94 3.50
N THR A 110 -15.06 2.63 3.69
CA THR A 110 -14.80 2.05 5.02
C THR A 110 -13.69 0.99 5.00
N GLY A 111 -13.03 0.80 6.14
CA GLY A 111 -12.11 -0.32 6.37
C GLY A 111 -10.62 0.03 6.36
N GLU A 112 -10.30 1.33 6.39
CA GLU A 112 -8.97 1.89 6.53
C GLU A 112 -8.29 1.48 7.85
N GLU A 113 -8.99 1.59 8.99
CA GLU A 113 -8.41 1.29 10.29
C GLU A 113 -8.05 -0.19 10.42
N GLY A 114 -8.96 -1.07 10.00
CA GLY A 114 -8.72 -2.52 9.95
C GLY A 114 -7.58 -2.88 9.00
N THR A 115 -7.43 -2.13 7.91
CA THR A 115 -6.34 -2.31 6.95
C THR A 115 -5.00 -1.95 7.58
N PHE A 116 -4.86 -0.76 8.18
CA PHE A 116 -3.61 -0.36 8.81
C PHE A 116 -3.24 -1.25 9.99
N ARG A 117 -4.21 -1.62 10.82
CA ARG A 117 -4.00 -2.57 11.92
C ARG A 117 -3.43 -3.89 11.39
N ARG A 118 -4.04 -4.46 10.34
CA ARG A 118 -3.55 -5.72 9.76
C ARG A 118 -2.14 -5.58 9.17
N MET A 119 -1.82 -4.46 8.53
CA MET A 119 -0.47 -4.21 8.02
C MET A 119 0.57 -4.13 9.14
N ALA A 120 0.25 -3.44 10.25
CA ALA A 120 1.10 -3.36 11.43
C ALA A 120 1.31 -4.73 12.09
N GLU A 121 0.24 -5.54 12.21
CA GLU A 121 0.32 -6.92 12.71
C GLU A 121 1.23 -7.81 11.85
N ILE A 122 1.15 -7.71 10.52
CA ILE A 122 2.02 -8.49 9.63
C ILE A 122 3.48 -8.08 9.82
N LEU A 123 3.77 -6.78 9.97
CA LEU A 123 5.13 -6.28 10.21
C LEU A 123 5.60 -6.44 11.67
N GLU A 124 4.72 -6.73 12.64
CA GLU A 124 4.97 -6.58 14.09
C GLU A 124 5.68 -5.26 14.41
N SER A 125 5.25 -4.19 13.75
CA SER A 125 5.78 -2.84 13.96
C SER A 125 4.68 -1.82 13.69
N GLU A 126 4.65 -0.79 14.52
CA GLU A 126 3.81 0.37 14.26
C GLU A 126 4.38 1.20 13.10
N PRO A 127 3.52 1.74 12.22
CA PRO A 127 3.95 2.67 11.20
C PRO A 127 4.31 4.03 11.82
N LEU A 128 5.25 4.74 11.20
CA LEU A 128 5.55 6.13 11.54
C LEU A 128 4.35 7.04 11.28
N GLN A 129 3.64 6.77 10.19
CA GLN A 129 2.45 7.51 9.82
C GLN A 129 1.51 6.68 8.93
N THR A 130 0.22 7.00 8.99
CA THR A 130 -0.83 6.40 8.14
C THR A 130 -1.65 7.46 7.41
N MET A 131 -2.05 7.19 6.17
CA MET A 131 -2.94 8.07 5.40
C MET A 131 -4.00 7.28 4.60
N ALA A 132 -5.27 7.65 4.76
CA ALA A 132 -6.37 7.04 4.01
C ALA A 132 -6.99 8.04 3.03
N ILE A 133 -7.15 7.61 1.76
CA ILE A 133 -7.73 8.41 0.68
C ILE A 133 -8.93 7.67 0.07
N THR A 134 -10.10 8.30 0.11
CA THR A 134 -11.31 7.73 -0.48
C THR A 134 -11.34 7.90 -2.00
N GLU A 135 -12.09 7.04 -2.69
CA GLU A 135 -12.38 7.23 -4.12
C GLU A 135 -13.05 8.57 -4.43
N LYS A 136 -13.84 9.10 -3.49
CA LYS A 136 -14.47 10.41 -3.62
C LYS A 136 -13.41 11.51 -3.65
N GLU A 137 -12.47 11.51 -2.71
CA GLU A 137 -11.40 12.51 -2.64
C GLU A 137 -10.48 12.48 -3.86
N MET A 138 -10.23 11.30 -4.43
CA MET A 138 -9.49 11.19 -5.69
C MET A 138 -10.26 11.81 -6.86
N LYS A 139 -11.56 11.54 -6.98
CA LYS A 139 -12.42 12.10 -8.04
C LYS A 139 -12.60 13.62 -7.93
N GLU A 140 -12.65 14.13 -6.70
CA GLU A 140 -12.79 15.55 -6.41
C GLU A 140 -11.45 16.31 -6.46
N GLY A 141 -10.31 15.60 -6.61
CA GLY A 141 -8.99 16.21 -6.64
C GLY A 141 -8.54 16.78 -5.29
N THR A 142 -9.16 16.35 -4.19
CA THR A 142 -8.89 16.87 -2.83
C THR A 142 -7.88 16.02 -2.06
N CYS A 143 -7.26 15.02 -2.70
CA CYS A 143 -6.25 14.16 -2.09
C CYS A 143 -5.00 14.91 -1.62
N ASP A 144 -4.64 16.03 -2.26
CA ASP A 144 -3.40 16.77 -1.97
C ASP A 144 -3.38 17.35 -0.54
N CYS A 145 -4.54 17.71 0.02
CA CYS A 145 -4.63 18.21 1.39
C CYS A 145 -4.27 17.16 2.46
N LYS A 146 -4.24 15.88 2.08
CA LYS A 146 -3.79 14.77 2.94
C LYS A 146 -2.37 14.32 2.62
N ILE A 147 -1.97 14.39 1.35
CA ILE A 147 -0.64 13.97 0.90
C ILE A 147 0.44 14.91 1.44
N GLU A 148 0.24 16.22 1.36
CA GLU A 148 1.25 17.19 1.81
C GLU A 148 1.58 17.03 3.31
N PRO A 149 0.61 16.96 4.26
CA PRO A 149 0.93 16.72 5.66
C PRO A 149 1.60 15.37 5.89
N PHE A 150 1.13 14.31 5.20
CA PHE A 150 1.68 12.97 5.31
C PHE A 150 3.17 12.95 4.93
N VAL A 151 3.52 13.55 3.79
CA VAL A 151 4.91 13.62 3.32
C VAL A 151 5.76 14.47 4.25
N ARG A 152 5.24 15.64 4.66
CA ARG A 152 5.96 16.56 5.55
C ARG A 152 6.39 15.87 6.85
N GLU A 153 5.51 15.10 7.47
CA GLU A 153 5.79 14.37 8.72
C GLU A 153 6.82 13.25 8.55
N LEU A 154 6.95 12.67 7.36
CA LEU A 154 7.98 11.66 7.07
C LEU A 154 9.35 12.26 6.79
N THR A 155 9.40 13.54 6.40
CA THR A 155 10.64 14.26 6.08
C THR A 155 11.15 15.18 7.19
N SER A 156 10.37 15.36 8.25
CA SER A 156 10.70 16.20 9.42
C SER A 156 11.68 15.49 10.36
#